data_AF-A0AA94JRR1-F1
#
_entry.id   AF-A0AA94JRR1-F1
#
_cell.length_a   1.000
_cell.length_b   1.000
_cell.length_c   1.000
_cell.angle_alpha   90.00
_cell.angle_beta   90.00
_cell.angle_gamma   90.00
#
_symmetry.space_group_name_H-M   'P 1'
#
loop_
_entity.id
_entity.type
_entity.pdbx_description
1 polymer ?
#
loop_
_entity_poly.entity_id
_entity_poly.type
_entity_poly.pdbx_seq_one_letter_code
_entity_poly.pdbx_strand_id
1 'polypeptide(L)'
;YNADGTVVLANGSDVNSAITTATTNTGTLTLNGSSTVSGSVGASGALLKEINAGANGSSSTFSSDVYATNLDVEGTGTVNLNGDYTGTAIRYNADGTVVLANGSDVNSAITTATTNTGTLTLNGSSTVSGSVGSSGALLKEINAGVNGSSSTFSSDVYATNLDVEGTGTVNLNGDYTGTAIRYNADGTVVLANGSDVNSAITTATTNTGTLTLNGSSTVSGSVGSSGALLKEINAGVNGSSSTFSSDVYATNLDVEGTGTVNLNGDYTGTAIRYNADGTVVLANGSDVNSAITTATTNTGTLTLNGS
;
A
#
# COMPACT_ATOMS: atom_id res chain seq x y z
N TYR A 1 -9.30 42.69 -7.96
CA TYR A 1 -8.04 41.95 -7.83
C TYR A 1 -8.12 41.17 -6.53
N ASN A 2 -8.43 39.88 -6.58
CA ASN A 2 -8.16 39.01 -5.44
C ASN A 2 -6.67 38.69 -5.54
N ALA A 3 -5.85 39.33 -4.71
CA ALA A 3 -4.45 38.96 -4.60
C ALA A 3 -4.38 37.56 -3.99
N ASP A 4 -3.57 36.68 -4.58
CA ASP A 4 -3.24 35.39 -3.97
C ASP A 4 -2.53 35.66 -2.64
N GLY A 5 -3.23 35.41 -1.53
CA GLY A 5 -2.71 35.64 -0.19
C GLY A 5 -1.73 34.55 0.24
N THR A 6 -0.84 34.88 1.17
CA THR A 6 0.05 33.91 1.81
C THR A 6 -0.08 34.02 3.32
N VAL A 7 -0.26 32.87 3.98
CA VAL A 7 -0.18 32.72 5.43
C VAL A 7 1.07 31.92 5.74
N VAL A 8 1.93 32.46 6.59
CA VAL A 8 3.14 31.76 7.07
C VAL A 8 3.03 31.59 8.58
N LEU A 9 3.02 30.34 9.02
CA LEU A 9 3.06 29.95 10.42
C LEU A 9 4.51 29.69 10.81
N ALA A 10 5.01 30.47 11.77
CA ALA A 10 6.29 30.19 12.40
C ALA A 10 6.17 28.97 13.33
N ASN A 11 7.30 28.42 13.75
CA ASN A 11 7.32 27.32 14.72
C ASN A 11 6.53 27.68 15.99
N GLY A 12 5.62 26.80 16.40
CA GLY A 12 4.71 26.95 17.54
C GLY A 12 3.51 27.87 17.28
N SER A 13 3.31 28.35 16.05
CA SER A 13 2.17 29.22 15.71
C SER A 13 0.99 28.37 15.30
N ASP A 14 0.13 28.05 16.27
CA ASP A 14 -1.10 27.27 16.05
C ASP A 14 -2.24 28.16 15.53
N VAL A 15 -3.14 27.56 14.73
CA VAL A 15 -4.33 28.21 14.19
C VAL A 15 -5.57 27.41 14.57
N ASN A 16 -6.50 28.05 15.27
CA ASN A 16 -7.75 27.41 15.72
C ASN A 16 -8.98 27.76 14.87
N SER A 17 -8.84 28.71 13.95
CA SER A 17 -9.90 29.09 13.01
C SER A 17 -9.73 28.40 11.67
N ALA A 18 -10.80 28.35 10.88
CA ALA A 18 -10.69 27.90 9.49
C ALA A 18 -9.75 28.81 8.69
N ILE A 19 -8.96 28.21 7.79
CA ILE A 19 -8.16 28.91 6.78
C ILE A 19 -8.87 28.72 5.46
N THR A 20 -9.44 29.78 4.89
CA THR A 20 -10.30 29.69 3.71
C THR A 20 -9.76 30.50 2.53
N THR A 21 -10.25 30.17 1.34
CA THR A 21 -10.10 31.01 0.15
C THR A 21 -11.47 31.27 -0.48
N ALA A 22 -11.64 32.42 -1.13
CA ALA A 22 -12.88 32.78 -1.81
C ALA A 22 -13.05 32.09 -3.17
N THR A 23 -11.95 31.63 -3.77
CA THR A 23 -11.93 30.98 -5.09
C THR A 23 -10.99 29.79 -5.05
N THR A 24 -11.31 28.74 -5.80
CA THR A 24 -10.41 27.58 -5.90
C THR A 24 -9.04 27.95 -6.45
N ASN A 25 -8.01 27.23 -6.02
CA ASN A 25 -6.63 27.36 -6.49
C ASN A 25 -6.01 28.75 -6.24
N THR A 26 -6.40 29.40 -5.14
CA THR A 26 -5.75 30.62 -4.65
C THR A 26 -5.41 30.47 -3.17
N GLY A 27 -4.45 31.27 -2.70
CA GLY A 27 -3.97 31.21 -1.32
C GLY A 27 -2.91 30.13 -1.09
N THR A 28 -1.86 30.52 -0.37
CA THR A 28 -0.77 29.62 0.05
C THR A 28 -0.69 29.61 1.58
N LEU A 29 -0.62 28.42 2.16
CA LEU A 29 -0.33 28.22 3.59
C LEU A 29 1.06 27.59 3.73
N THR A 30 1.91 28.13 4.60
CA THR A 30 3.25 27.58 4.84
C THR A 30 3.48 27.40 6.33
N LEU A 31 3.88 26.19 6.74
CA LEU A 31 4.27 25.85 8.10
C LEU A 31 5.80 25.70 8.15
N ASN A 32 6.49 26.75 8.64
CA ASN A 32 7.96 26.78 8.72
C ASN A 32 8.54 25.96 9.89
N GLY A 33 7.68 25.31 10.67
CA GLY A 33 8.06 24.52 11.84
C GLY A 33 6.86 23.74 12.38
N SER A 34 6.96 23.33 13.63
CA SER A 34 5.91 22.54 14.27
C SER A 34 4.73 23.44 14.61
N SER A 35 3.57 23.17 14.03
CA SER A 35 2.35 23.96 14.21
C SER A 35 1.14 23.06 14.04
N THR A 36 0.06 23.41 14.74
CA THR A 36 -1.25 22.75 14.64
C THR A 36 -2.25 23.69 14.01
N VAL A 37 -2.88 23.26 12.92
CA VAL A 37 -4.06 23.89 12.34
C VAL A 37 -5.26 23.03 12.74
N SER A 38 -6.03 23.51 13.70
CA SER A 38 -7.21 22.79 14.21
C SER A 38 -8.51 23.17 13.51
N GLY A 39 -8.56 24.31 12.81
CA GLY A 39 -9.64 24.62 11.88
C GLY A 39 -9.49 23.91 10.53
N SER A 40 -10.57 23.81 9.77
CA SER A 40 -10.53 23.29 8.39
C SER A 40 -9.64 24.16 7.50
N VAL A 41 -8.94 23.54 6.55
CA VAL A 41 -8.12 24.25 5.56
C VAL A 41 -8.76 24.09 4.19
N GLY A 42 -9.15 25.21 3.57
CA GLY A 42 -9.93 25.22 2.33
C GLY A 42 -11.35 24.66 2.51
N ALA A 43 -12.03 24.46 1.40
CA ALA A 43 -13.31 23.76 1.34
C ALA A 43 -13.52 23.09 -0.02
N SER A 44 -14.45 22.14 -0.10
CA SER A 44 -14.90 21.60 -1.39
C SER A 44 -15.41 22.73 -2.31
N GLY A 45 -14.87 22.81 -3.52
CA GLY A 45 -15.14 23.89 -4.47
C GLY A 45 -14.33 25.19 -4.24
N ALA A 46 -13.55 25.26 -3.17
CA ALA A 46 -12.67 26.38 -2.84
C ALA A 46 -11.36 25.86 -2.20
N LEU A 47 -10.61 25.08 -2.98
CA LEU A 47 -9.33 24.52 -2.56
C LEU A 47 -8.29 25.64 -2.42
N LEU A 48 -7.45 25.59 -1.40
CA LEU A 48 -6.22 26.38 -1.39
C LEU A 48 -5.36 26.00 -2.60
N LYS A 49 -4.55 26.93 -3.10
CA LYS A 49 -3.58 26.61 -4.16
C LYS A 49 -2.52 25.65 -3.65
N GLU A 50 -1.92 25.96 -2.51
CA GLU A 50 -0.71 25.27 -2.06
C GLU A 50 -0.63 25.28 -0.53
N ILE A 51 -0.21 24.16 0.02
CA ILE A 51 0.21 24.03 1.41
C ILE A 51 1.65 23.53 1.41
N ASN A 52 2.54 24.23 2.09
CA ASN A 52 3.93 23.82 2.31
C ASN A 52 4.08 23.43 3.77
N ALA A 53 4.44 22.18 4.05
CA ALA A 53 4.51 21.63 5.39
C ALA A 53 5.67 20.62 5.54
N GLY A 54 5.84 20.10 6.75
CA GLY A 54 6.86 19.07 7.00
C GLY A 54 8.29 19.59 6.96
N ALA A 55 8.53 20.83 7.41
CA ALA A 55 9.87 21.39 7.53
C ALA A 55 10.81 20.47 8.36
N ASN A 56 12.11 20.52 8.10
CA ASN A 56 13.10 19.61 8.71
C ASN A 56 12.95 19.48 10.24
N GLY A 57 12.79 18.24 10.72
CA GLY A 57 12.70 17.93 12.15
C GLY A 57 11.46 18.49 12.86
N SER A 58 10.44 18.93 12.10
CA SER A 58 9.22 19.53 12.63
C SER A 58 7.99 18.64 12.42
N SER A 59 6.89 18.98 13.09
CA SER A 59 5.61 18.28 12.99
C SER A 59 4.49 19.27 12.66
N SER A 60 4.00 19.24 11.43
CA SER A 60 2.85 20.00 10.96
C SER A 60 1.58 19.16 11.16
N THR A 61 0.59 19.64 11.89
CA THR A 61 -0.63 18.87 12.18
C THR A 61 -1.87 19.57 11.67
N PHE A 62 -2.65 18.88 10.85
CA PHE A 62 -3.98 19.30 10.41
C PHE A 62 -5.01 18.44 11.13
N SER A 63 -5.81 19.06 12.01
CA SER A 63 -6.75 18.34 12.88
C SER A 63 -8.13 18.09 12.25
N SER A 64 -8.34 18.56 11.03
CA SER A 64 -9.59 18.50 10.27
C SER A 64 -9.27 18.38 8.79
N ASP A 65 -10.31 18.18 7.98
CA ASP A 65 -10.17 18.04 6.53
C ASP A 65 -9.39 19.20 5.89
N VAL A 66 -8.59 18.82 4.91
CA VAL A 66 -7.72 19.69 4.12
C VAL A 66 -8.14 19.61 2.65
N TYR A 67 -8.53 20.76 2.11
CA TYR A 67 -8.86 20.96 0.71
C TYR A 67 -7.84 21.91 0.08
N ALA A 68 -6.86 21.34 -0.62
CA ALA A 68 -5.82 22.11 -1.32
C ALA A 68 -5.43 21.42 -2.62
N THR A 69 -5.08 22.17 -3.66
CA THR A 69 -4.61 21.60 -4.92
C THR A 69 -3.36 20.76 -4.67
N ASN A 70 -2.37 21.33 -3.97
CA ASN A 70 -1.15 20.60 -3.59
C ASN A 70 -0.85 20.74 -2.10
N LEU A 71 -0.31 19.66 -1.53
CA LEU A 71 0.38 19.63 -0.25
C LEU A 71 1.81 19.19 -0.48
N ASP A 72 2.75 20.11 -0.25
CA ASP A 72 4.18 19.89 -0.42
C ASP A 72 4.82 19.55 0.92
N VAL A 73 5.48 18.40 0.95
CA VAL A 73 6.33 17.96 2.06
C VAL A 73 7.75 18.44 1.74
N GLU A 74 8.09 19.61 2.29
CA GLU A 74 9.27 20.40 1.92
C GLU A 74 10.56 19.97 2.62
N GLY A 75 10.45 19.28 3.75
CA GLY A 75 11.59 18.84 4.54
C GLY A 75 11.48 17.40 5.01
N THR A 76 12.37 17.02 5.92
CA THR A 76 12.40 15.70 6.55
C THR A 76 11.49 15.62 7.79
N GLY A 77 10.56 16.56 7.94
CA GLY A 77 9.60 16.58 9.04
C GLY A 77 8.41 15.66 8.80
N THR A 78 7.43 15.75 9.68
CA THR A 78 6.19 14.99 9.63
C THR A 78 5.01 15.91 9.34
N VAL A 79 4.10 15.48 8.48
CA VAL A 79 2.78 16.07 8.29
C VAL A 79 1.74 15.07 8.79
N ASN A 80 1.00 15.43 9.83
CA ASN A 80 -0.09 14.62 10.36
C ASN A 80 -1.41 15.12 9.78
N LEU A 81 -2.11 14.24 9.09
CA LEU A 81 -3.46 14.45 8.58
C LEU A 81 -4.44 13.65 9.46
N ASN A 82 -5.13 14.36 10.36
CA ASN A 82 -6.16 13.78 11.23
C ASN A 82 -7.58 13.93 10.66
N GLY A 83 -7.68 14.43 9.43
CA GLY A 83 -8.88 14.47 8.60
C GLY A 83 -8.48 14.20 7.15
N ASP A 84 -9.46 14.20 6.25
CA ASP A 84 -9.21 13.82 4.86
C ASP A 84 -8.38 14.88 4.14
N TYR A 85 -7.51 14.44 3.24
CA TYR A 85 -6.89 15.33 2.26
C TYR A 85 -7.58 15.16 0.90
N THR A 86 -8.13 16.25 0.37
CA THR A 86 -8.74 16.28 -0.97
C THR A 86 -8.03 17.32 -1.82
N GLY A 87 -7.49 16.89 -2.95
CA GLY A 87 -6.62 17.72 -3.77
C GLY A 87 -6.26 17.09 -5.11
N THR A 88 -5.23 17.67 -5.74
CA THR A 88 -4.59 17.05 -6.91
C THR A 88 -3.46 16.14 -6.47
N ALA A 89 -2.56 16.61 -5.60
CA ALA A 89 -1.43 15.80 -5.16
C ALA A 89 -0.89 16.16 -3.77
N ILE A 90 -0.47 15.14 -3.03
CA ILE A 90 0.58 15.26 -2.02
C ILE A 90 1.92 15.06 -2.73
N ARG A 91 2.88 15.97 -2.55
CA ARG A 91 4.17 15.96 -3.23
C ARG A 91 5.31 15.94 -2.22
N TYR A 92 6.10 14.87 -2.25
CA TYR A 92 7.34 14.79 -1.48
C TYR A 92 8.47 15.49 -2.23
N ASN A 93 8.74 16.74 -1.83
CA ASN A 93 9.90 17.51 -2.30
C ASN A 93 11.17 17.13 -1.51
N ALA A 94 11.01 16.56 -0.31
CA ALA A 94 12.06 15.99 0.51
C ALA A 94 11.61 14.67 1.18
N ASP A 95 12.55 13.99 1.86
CA ASP A 95 12.32 12.69 2.52
C ASP A 95 11.58 12.84 3.87
N GLY A 96 10.46 13.56 3.86
CA GLY A 96 9.57 13.71 5.00
C GLY A 96 8.56 12.58 5.12
N THR A 97 7.69 12.68 6.11
CA THR A 97 6.65 11.69 6.39
C THR A 97 5.27 12.33 6.34
N VAL A 98 4.31 11.69 5.66
CA VAL A 98 2.88 11.97 5.86
C VAL A 98 2.27 10.83 6.67
N VAL A 99 1.55 11.18 7.73
CA VAL A 99 0.84 10.25 8.60
C VAL A 99 -0.66 10.49 8.44
N LEU A 100 -1.40 9.45 8.08
CA LEU A 100 -2.86 9.43 8.09
C LEU A 100 -3.34 8.86 9.42
N ALA A 101 -4.21 9.58 10.12
CA ALA A 101 -4.90 9.04 11.27
C ALA A 101 -5.90 7.95 10.85
N ASN A 102 -6.35 7.16 11.83
CA ASN A 102 -7.41 6.18 11.59
C ASN A 102 -8.70 6.87 11.11
N GLY A 103 -9.22 6.44 9.97
CA GLY A 103 -10.39 6.99 9.31
C GLY A 103 -10.12 8.21 8.44
N SER A 104 -8.86 8.62 8.26
CA SER A 104 -8.49 9.72 7.37
C SER A 104 -8.05 9.20 6.01
N ASP A 105 -8.60 9.77 4.94
CA ASP A 105 -8.37 9.36 3.56
C ASP A 105 -7.55 10.38 2.75
N VAL A 106 -6.93 9.92 1.68
CA VAL A 106 -6.25 10.76 0.68
C VAL A 106 -6.95 10.61 -0.66
N ASN A 107 -7.63 11.68 -1.05
CA ASN A 107 -8.35 11.83 -2.31
C ASN A 107 -7.54 12.60 -3.34
N SER A 108 -6.32 12.12 -3.60
CA SER A 108 -5.35 12.73 -4.53
C SER A 108 -4.26 11.73 -4.92
N ALA A 109 -3.46 12.07 -5.93
CA ALA A 109 -2.20 11.36 -6.16
C ALA A 109 -1.21 11.62 -5.03
N ILE A 110 -0.26 10.69 -4.83
CA ILE A 110 0.91 10.89 -3.99
C ILE A 110 2.12 10.77 -4.91
N THR A 111 2.96 11.80 -4.95
CA THR A 111 4.10 11.88 -5.88
C THR A 111 5.37 12.21 -5.14
N THR A 112 6.50 11.86 -5.73
CA THR A 112 7.82 12.14 -5.17
C THR A 112 8.70 12.77 -6.24
N ALA A 113 9.57 13.70 -5.84
CA ALA A 113 10.47 14.37 -6.78
C ALA A 113 11.52 13.41 -7.36
N THR A 114 11.95 12.43 -6.56
CA THR A 114 12.95 11.42 -6.92
C THR A 114 12.59 10.08 -6.29
N THR A 115 13.05 8.98 -6.90
CA THR A 115 12.95 7.64 -6.31
C THR A 115 13.52 7.60 -4.90
N ASN A 116 12.91 6.79 -4.04
CA ASN A 116 13.34 6.56 -2.67
C ASN A 116 13.30 7.83 -1.81
N THR A 117 12.26 8.64 -2.00
CA THR A 117 11.96 9.85 -1.22
C THR A 117 10.55 9.73 -0.64
N GLY A 118 10.37 10.10 0.62
CA GLY A 118 9.06 10.24 1.25
C GLY A 118 8.54 8.95 1.87
N THR A 119 7.95 9.08 3.06
CA THR A 119 7.33 7.96 3.80
C THR A 119 5.86 8.24 4.02
N LEU A 120 4.99 7.34 3.58
CA LEU A 120 3.56 7.38 3.90
C LEU A 120 3.25 6.39 5.00
N THR A 121 2.54 6.82 6.05
CA THR A 121 2.14 5.95 7.17
C THR A 121 0.63 6.02 7.38
N LEU A 122 -0.03 4.87 7.41
CA LEU A 122 -1.44 4.72 7.70
C LEU A 122 -1.59 4.15 9.12
N ASN A 123 -1.90 5.00 10.10
CA ASN A 123 -2.04 4.60 11.52
C ASN A 123 -3.38 3.89 11.82
N GLY A 124 -4.15 3.54 10.80
CA GLY A 124 -5.43 2.87 10.92
C GLY A 124 -6.04 2.57 9.57
N SER A 125 -7.36 2.45 9.54
CA SER A 125 -8.11 2.22 8.31
C SER A 125 -8.16 3.53 7.52
N SER A 126 -7.67 3.49 6.29
CA SER A 126 -7.56 4.66 5.41
C SER A 126 -7.59 4.21 3.96
N THR A 127 -8.07 5.07 3.09
CA THR A 127 -8.08 4.90 1.64
C THR A 127 -7.20 5.94 0.99
N VAL A 128 -6.29 5.49 0.13
CA VAL A 128 -5.55 6.34 -0.82
C VAL A 128 -6.12 6.07 -2.20
N SER A 129 -6.88 7.03 -2.74
CA SER A 129 -7.62 6.80 -3.98
C SER A 129 -6.80 7.07 -5.24
N GLY A 130 -5.85 8.01 -5.19
CA GLY A 130 -4.91 8.27 -6.29
C GLY A 130 -3.73 7.31 -6.31
N SER A 131 -2.99 7.32 -7.41
CA SER A 131 -1.74 6.55 -7.55
C SER A 131 -0.69 7.02 -6.54
N VAL A 132 0.16 6.10 -6.08
CA VAL A 132 1.29 6.40 -5.19
C VAL A 132 2.59 6.21 -5.94
N GLY A 133 3.42 7.26 -6.05
CA GLY A 133 4.66 7.24 -6.82
C GLY A 133 4.44 7.06 -8.34
N SER A 134 5.53 6.77 -9.05
CA SER A 134 5.52 6.36 -10.47
C SER A 134 6.72 5.49 -10.79
N SER A 135 6.74 4.80 -11.94
CA SER A 135 7.83 3.89 -12.35
C SER A 135 9.23 4.52 -12.43
N GLY A 136 9.33 5.85 -12.51
CA GLY A 136 10.60 6.60 -12.47
C GLY A 136 10.86 7.36 -11.16
N ALA A 137 9.90 7.37 -10.24
CA ALA A 137 9.96 8.07 -8.97
C ALA A 137 9.15 7.29 -7.92
N LEU A 138 9.75 6.22 -7.41
CA LEU A 138 9.12 5.39 -6.38
C LEU A 138 9.10 6.14 -5.05
N LEU A 139 8.00 6.04 -4.32
CA LEU A 139 7.96 6.41 -2.90
C LEU A 139 8.94 5.53 -2.12
N LYS A 140 9.62 6.06 -1.11
CA LYS A 140 10.58 5.26 -0.33
C LYS A 140 9.87 4.14 0.43
N GLU A 141 8.84 4.49 1.18
CA GLU A 141 8.26 3.56 2.14
C GLU A 141 6.78 3.85 2.37
N ILE A 142 6.00 2.77 2.48
CA ILE A 142 4.62 2.79 2.94
C ILE A 142 4.53 1.89 4.16
N ASN A 143 4.04 2.43 5.27
CA ASN A 143 3.74 1.66 6.49
C ASN A 143 2.22 1.54 6.61
N ALA A 144 1.68 0.32 6.59
CA ALA A 144 0.24 0.07 6.57
C ALA A 144 -0.12 -1.24 7.28
N GLY A 145 -1.42 -1.57 7.34
CA GLY A 145 -1.88 -2.85 7.88
C GLY A 145 -1.67 -3.00 9.39
N VAL A 146 -1.76 -1.91 10.15
CA VAL A 146 -1.72 -1.95 11.62
C VAL A 146 -2.85 -2.81 12.20
N ASN A 147 -2.73 -3.22 13.46
CA ASN A 147 -3.66 -4.18 14.07
C ASN A 147 -5.15 -3.78 13.93
N GLY A 148 -5.93 -4.66 13.29
CA GLY A 148 -7.38 -4.50 13.14
C GLY A 148 -7.80 -3.42 12.13
N SER A 149 -6.88 -2.85 11.35
CA SER A 149 -7.19 -1.87 10.31
C SER A 149 -7.37 -2.48 8.92
N SER A 150 -7.95 -1.70 8.03
CA SER A 150 -7.99 -1.96 6.58
C SER A 150 -7.46 -0.75 5.84
N SER A 151 -6.23 -0.87 5.33
CA SER A 151 -5.58 0.13 4.49
C SER A 151 -5.87 -0.19 3.02
N THR A 152 -6.36 0.75 2.23
CA THR A 152 -6.75 0.51 0.84
C THR A 152 -6.02 1.45 -0.12
N PHE A 153 -5.38 0.88 -1.12
CA PHE A 153 -4.81 1.60 -2.26
C PHE A 153 -5.67 1.32 -3.49
N SER A 154 -6.41 2.32 -3.96
CA SER A 154 -7.39 2.13 -5.03
C SER A 154 -6.78 2.16 -6.43
N SER A 155 -5.53 2.61 -6.55
CA SER A 155 -4.78 2.75 -7.80
C SER A 155 -3.39 2.13 -7.65
N ASP A 156 -2.61 2.14 -8.73
CA ASP A 156 -1.24 1.63 -8.74
C ASP A 156 -0.35 2.28 -7.67
N VAL A 157 0.53 1.45 -7.11
CA VAL A 157 1.50 1.80 -6.09
C VAL A 157 2.91 1.50 -6.60
N TYR A 158 3.71 2.55 -6.70
CA TYR A 158 5.13 2.53 -7.00
C TYR A 158 5.89 2.98 -5.75
N ALA A 159 6.32 2.02 -4.93
CA ALA A 159 7.05 2.28 -3.70
C ALA A 159 8.20 1.28 -3.56
N THR A 160 9.34 1.69 -3.00
CA THR A 160 10.46 0.79 -2.77
C THR A 160 10.05 -0.32 -1.81
N ASN A 161 9.45 0.03 -0.67
CA ASN A 161 8.91 -0.95 0.27
C ASN A 161 7.46 -0.64 0.69
N LEU A 162 6.68 -1.70 0.87
CA LEU A 162 5.40 -1.68 1.58
C LEU A 162 5.52 -2.59 2.79
N ASP A 163 5.39 -2.01 3.98
CA ASP A 163 5.51 -2.69 5.26
C ASP A 163 4.12 -2.95 5.85
N VAL A 164 3.85 -4.22 6.12
CA VAL A 164 2.65 -4.68 6.82
C VAL A 164 3.00 -4.78 8.31
N GLU A 165 2.65 -3.74 9.04
CA GLU A 165 3.13 -3.45 10.40
C GLU A 165 2.37 -4.20 11.51
N GLY A 166 1.16 -4.67 11.24
CA GLY A 166 0.32 -5.34 12.23
C GLY A 166 -0.47 -6.51 11.64
N THR A 167 -1.52 -6.91 12.35
CA THR A 167 -2.46 -7.96 11.92
C THR A 167 -3.61 -7.41 11.06
N GLY A 168 -3.47 -6.20 10.52
CA GLY A 168 -4.48 -5.59 9.66
C GLY A 168 -4.41 -6.10 8.23
N THR A 169 -5.25 -5.52 7.39
CA THR A 169 -5.32 -5.82 5.96
C THR A 169 -4.82 -4.64 5.13
N VAL A 170 -4.02 -4.92 4.11
CA VAL A 170 -3.68 -4.00 3.04
C VAL A 170 -4.34 -4.49 1.74
N ASN A 171 -5.26 -3.70 1.19
CA ASN A 171 -5.91 -3.99 -0.08
C ASN A 171 -5.21 -3.23 -1.21
N LEU A 172 -4.71 -3.96 -2.19
CA LEU A 172 -4.12 -3.44 -3.42
C LEU A 172 -5.11 -3.66 -4.56
N ASN A 173 -5.80 -2.59 -4.97
CA ASN A 173 -6.75 -2.61 -6.08
C ASN A 173 -6.13 -2.19 -7.43
N GLY A 174 -4.85 -1.81 -7.40
CA GLY A 174 -3.99 -1.62 -8.57
C GLY A 174 -2.67 -2.37 -8.36
N ASP A 175 -1.76 -2.25 -9.31
CA ASP A 175 -0.49 -2.98 -9.27
C ASP A 175 0.42 -2.42 -8.18
N TYR A 176 1.21 -3.30 -7.55
CA TYR A 176 2.34 -2.89 -6.71
C TYR A 176 3.66 -3.16 -7.44
N THR A 177 4.45 -2.10 -7.64
CA THR A 177 5.79 -2.17 -8.21
C THR A 177 6.81 -1.53 -7.27
N GLY A 178 7.89 -2.26 -6.99
CA GLY A 178 8.79 -1.93 -5.91
C GLY A 178 9.96 -2.88 -5.76
N THR A 179 10.59 -2.84 -4.60
CA THR A 179 11.57 -3.84 -4.18
C THR A 179 10.88 -4.97 -3.43
N ALA A 180 10.10 -4.65 -2.39
CA ALA A 180 9.47 -5.66 -1.57
C ALA A 180 8.17 -5.22 -0.89
N ILE A 181 7.24 -6.17 -0.79
CA ILE A 181 6.23 -6.19 0.27
C ILE A 181 6.82 -6.96 1.45
N ARG A 182 6.83 -6.35 2.64
CA ARG A 182 7.47 -6.89 3.86
C ARG A 182 6.44 -7.11 4.95
N TYR A 183 6.24 -8.35 5.35
CA TYR A 183 5.41 -8.68 6.51
C TYR A 183 6.26 -8.58 7.79
N ASN A 184 6.15 -7.43 8.46
CA ASN A 184 6.74 -7.19 9.78
C ASN A 184 5.88 -7.84 10.89
N ALA A 185 4.59 -8.05 10.61
CA ALA A 185 3.65 -8.77 11.46
C ALA A 185 2.72 -9.68 10.62
N ASP A 186 1.87 -10.44 11.31
CA ASP A 186 0.97 -11.44 10.72
C ASP A 186 -0.29 -10.84 10.08
N GLY A 187 -0.10 -9.78 9.30
CA GLY A 187 -1.17 -9.10 8.54
C GLY A 187 -1.48 -9.79 7.23
N THR A 188 -2.41 -9.19 6.48
CA THR A 188 -2.86 -9.71 5.18
C THR A 188 -2.65 -8.69 4.08
N VAL A 189 -2.10 -9.11 2.95
CA VAL A 189 -2.19 -8.34 1.69
C VAL A 189 -3.20 -9.02 0.78
N VAL A 190 -4.12 -8.23 0.22
CA VAL A 190 -5.15 -8.69 -0.70
C VAL A 190 -4.91 -8.02 -2.05
N LEU A 191 -4.77 -8.81 -3.10
CA LEU A 191 -4.74 -8.35 -4.49
C LEU A 191 -6.15 -8.45 -5.07
N ALA A 192 -6.64 -7.36 -5.65
CA ALA A 192 -7.87 -7.40 -6.43
C ALA A 192 -7.67 -8.20 -7.73
N ASN A 193 -8.78 -8.59 -8.37
CA ASN A 193 -8.73 -9.26 -9.66
C ASN A 193 -8.09 -8.33 -10.71
N GLY A 194 -7.03 -8.79 -11.35
CA GLY A 194 -6.25 -8.05 -12.33
C GLY A 194 -5.14 -7.19 -11.75
N SER A 195 -4.94 -7.19 -10.42
CA SER A 195 -3.84 -6.47 -9.77
C SER A 195 -2.64 -7.39 -9.58
N ASP A 196 -1.46 -6.92 -9.98
CA ASP A 196 -0.21 -7.66 -9.95
C ASP A 196 0.77 -7.13 -8.89
N VAL A 197 1.70 -7.99 -8.46
CA VAL A 197 2.84 -7.61 -7.62
C VAL A 197 4.12 -7.86 -8.38
N ASN A 198 4.79 -6.77 -8.76
CA ASN A 198 6.09 -6.80 -9.41
C ASN A 198 7.23 -6.54 -8.42
N SER A 199 7.33 -7.37 -7.39
CA SER A 199 8.27 -7.23 -6.26
C SER A 199 8.45 -8.54 -5.51
N ALA A 200 9.50 -8.63 -4.70
CA ALA A 200 9.60 -9.73 -3.74
C ALA A 200 8.53 -9.60 -2.65
N ILE A 201 8.09 -10.73 -2.11
CA ILE A 201 7.26 -10.78 -0.91
C ILE A 201 8.09 -11.45 0.17
N THR A 202 8.32 -10.75 1.28
CA THR A 202 9.23 -11.21 2.34
C THR A 202 8.54 -11.18 3.69
N THR A 203 9.03 -12.00 4.62
CA THR A 203 8.49 -12.08 5.98
C THR A 203 9.63 -11.96 6.99
N ALA A 204 9.37 -11.28 8.11
CA ALA A 204 10.36 -11.11 9.16
C ALA A 204 10.75 -12.45 9.82
N THR A 205 9.78 -13.35 9.94
CA THR A 205 9.94 -14.69 10.52
C THR A 205 9.10 -15.71 9.75
N THR A 206 9.45 -17.00 9.87
CA THR A 206 8.63 -18.10 9.35
C THR A 206 7.19 -18.01 9.86
N ASN A 207 6.23 -18.40 9.02
CA ASN A 207 4.82 -18.49 9.39
C ASN A 207 4.21 -17.15 9.81
N THR A 208 4.61 -16.09 9.09
CA THR A 208 4.07 -14.73 9.25
C THR A 208 3.47 -14.27 7.93
N GLY A 209 2.32 -13.62 7.96
CA GLY A 209 1.73 -12.93 6.81
C GLY A 209 0.86 -13.82 5.93
N THR A 210 -0.24 -13.26 5.44
CA THR A 210 -1.16 -13.92 4.51
C THR A 210 -1.27 -13.14 3.22
N LEU A 211 -1.01 -13.78 2.07
CA LEU A 211 -1.26 -13.20 0.75
C LEU A 211 -2.54 -13.78 0.15
N THR A 212 -3.49 -12.94 -0.23
CA THR A 212 -4.74 -13.37 -0.87
C THR A 212 -4.85 -12.79 -2.27
N LEU A 213 -5.10 -13.64 -3.27
CA LEU A 213 -5.40 -13.24 -4.64
C LEU A 213 -6.90 -13.44 -4.88
N ASN A 214 -7.67 -12.35 -4.88
CA ASN A 214 -9.14 -12.38 -5.09
C ASN A 214 -9.55 -12.59 -6.56
N GLY A 215 -8.60 -12.88 -7.44
CA GLY A 215 -8.83 -13.11 -8.86
C GLY A 215 -7.55 -13.48 -9.59
N SER A 216 -7.53 -13.22 -10.90
CA SER A 216 -6.35 -13.42 -11.73
C SER A 216 -5.33 -12.35 -11.41
N SER A 217 -4.14 -12.76 -10.98
CA SER A 217 -3.05 -11.88 -10.57
C SER A 217 -1.71 -12.58 -10.80
N THR A 218 -0.66 -11.80 -11.01
CA THR A 218 0.72 -12.25 -11.15
C THR A 218 1.56 -11.71 -10.01
N VAL A 219 2.27 -12.59 -9.33
CA VAL A 219 3.35 -12.25 -8.40
C VAL A 219 4.67 -12.60 -9.08
N SER A 220 5.41 -11.59 -9.50
CA SER A 220 6.61 -11.80 -10.33
C SER A 220 7.84 -12.15 -9.49
N GLY A 221 7.98 -11.56 -8.31
CA GLY A 221 9.10 -11.81 -7.40
C GLY A 221 8.92 -13.07 -6.55
N SER A 222 9.99 -13.49 -5.90
CA SER A 222 9.96 -14.61 -4.97
C SER A 222 9.04 -14.32 -3.79
N VAL A 223 8.36 -15.35 -3.29
CA VAL A 223 7.52 -15.28 -2.10
C VAL A 223 8.17 -16.03 -0.94
N GLY A 224 8.46 -15.33 0.16
CA GLY A 224 9.17 -15.90 1.31
C GLY A 224 10.62 -16.31 0.98
N SER A 225 11.22 -17.08 1.89
CA SER A 225 12.51 -17.75 1.69
C SER A 225 12.58 -19.03 2.53
N SER A 226 13.57 -19.89 2.30
CA SER A 226 13.76 -21.14 3.06
C SER A 226 13.91 -20.96 4.58
N GLY A 227 14.38 -19.79 5.03
CA GLY A 227 14.50 -19.43 6.45
C GLY A 227 13.34 -18.57 6.99
N ALA A 228 12.42 -18.14 6.13
CA ALA A 228 11.31 -17.25 6.46
C ALA A 228 10.15 -17.49 5.49
N LEU A 229 9.40 -18.57 5.74
CA LEU A 229 8.21 -18.92 4.95
C LEU A 229 7.07 -17.92 5.22
N LEU A 230 6.33 -17.55 4.19
CA LEU A 230 5.01 -16.91 4.33
C LEU A 230 4.04 -17.87 5.01
N LYS A 231 3.14 -17.39 5.88
CA LYS A 231 2.19 -18.27 6.56
C LYS A 231 1.22 -18.92 5.58
N GLU A 232 0.58 -18.11 4.75
CA GLU A 232 -0.57 -18.57 3.96
C GLU A 232 -0.62 -17.81 2.63
N ILE A 233 -0.91 -18.55 1.56
CA ILE A 233 -1.32 -18.00 0.27
C ILE A 233 -2.72 -18.53 -0.02
N ASN A 234 -3.67 -17.64 -0.29
CA ASN A 234 -5.00 -18.00 -0.76
C ASN A 234 -5.11 -17.57 -2.24
N ALA A 235 -5.31 -18.53 -3.14
CA ALA A 235 -5.31 -18.28 -4.58
C ALA A 235 -6.24 -19.25 -5.33
N GLY A 236 -6.33 -19.11 -6.66
CA GLY A 236 -7.10 -20.05 -7.48
C GLY A 236 -8.61 -19.97 -7.25
N VAL A 237 -9.14 -18.78 -6.96
CA VAL A 237 -10.59 -18.55 -6.86
C VAL A 237 -11.30 -18.87 -8.18
N ASN A 238 -12.62 -19.10 -8.15
CA ASN A 238 -13.41 -19.57 -9.30
C ASN A 238 -13.16 -18.77 -10.59
N GLY A 239 -12.76 -19.47 -11.66
CA GLY A 239 -12.54 -18.87 -12.98
C GLY A 239 -11.32 -17.95 -13.11
N SER A 240 -10.45 -17.90 -12.09
CA SER A 240 -9.23 -17.09 -12.11
C SER A 240 -7.98 -17.88 -12.51
N SER A 241 -6.92 -17.15 -12.84
CA SER A 241 -5.57 -17.68 -13.05
C SER A 241 -4.58 -16.87 -12.22
N SER A 242 -4.18 -17.41 -11.08
CA SER A 242 -3.13 -16.84 -10.22
C SER A 242 -1.76 -17.35 -10.67
N THR A 243 -0.76 -16.49 -10.84
CA THR A 243 0.56 -16.88 -11.33
C THR A 243 1.65 -16.44 -10.36
N PHE A 244 2.51 -17.37 -9.97
CA PHE A 244 3.75 -17.11 -9.25
C PHE A 244 4.91 -17.37 -10.20
N SER A 245 5.60 -16.31 -10.61
CA SER A 245 6.64 -16.40 -11.64
C SER A 245 8.00 -16.88 -11.13
N SER A 246 8.19 -16.85 -9.82
CA SER A 246 9.43 -17.20 -9.11
C SER A 246 9.14 -18.20 -7.99
N ASP A 247 10.18 -18.64 -7.29
CA ASP A 247 10.06 -19.57 -6.16
C ASP A 247 9.12 -19.05 -5.06
N VAL A 248 8.36 -19.98 -4.49
CA VAL A 248 7.40 -19.77 -3.42
C VAL A 248 7.79 -20.61 -2.20
N TYR A 249 8.06 -19.92 -1.10
CA TYR A 249 8.31 -20.47 0.23
C TYR A 249 7.17 -20.03 1.15
N ALA A 250 6.15 -20.88 1.28
CA ALA A 250 4.98 -20.63 2.12
C ALA A 250 4.60 -21.89 2.91
N THR A 251 4.11 -21.75 4.14
CA THR A 251 3.64 -22.90 4.92
C THR A 251 2.50 -23.58 4.17
N ASN A 252 1.51 -22.80 3.73
CA ASN A 252 0.35 -23.31 3.02
C ASN A 252 0.04 -22.48 1.77
N LEU A 253 -0.39 -23.19 0.73
CA LEU A 253 -1.04 -22.65 -0.45
C LEU A 253 -2.44 -23.26 -0.55
N ASP A 254 -3.45 -22.43 -0.42
CA ASP A 254 -4.85 -22.79 -0.49
C ASP A 254 -5.39 -22.47 -1.88
N VAL A 255 -5.87 -23.51 -2.55
CA VAL A 255 -6.59 -23.41 -3.83
C VAL A 255 -8.07 -23.31 -3.51
N GLU A 256 -8.56 -22.08 -3.47
CA GLU A 256 -9.85 -21.72 -2.86
C GLU A 256 -11.07 -22.01 -3.74
N GLY A 257 -10.88 -22.10 -5.05
CA GLY A 257 -11.96 -22.28 -6.01
C GLY A 257 -11.59 -23.22 -7.15
N THR A 258 -12.35 -23.13 -8.23
CA THR A 258 -12.11 -23.88 -9.48
C THR A 258 -11.09 -23.20 -10.41
N GLY A 259 -10.37 -22.18 -9.91
CA GLY A 259 -9.36 -21.47 -10.67
C GLY A 259 -8.07 -22.26 -10.85
N THR A 260 -7.11 -21.63 -11.51
CA THR A 260 -5.77 -22.18 -11.73
C THR A 260 -4.74 -21.40 -10.93
N VAL A 261 -3.80 -22.11 -10.31
CA VAL A 261 -2.57 -21.54 -9.74
C VAL A 261 -1.39 -22.06 -10.55
N ASN A 262 -0.68 -21.15 -11.22
CA ASN A 262 0.54 -21.46 -11.97
C ASN A 262 1.76 -21.22 -11.07
N LEU A 263 2.56 -22.24 -10.85
CA LEU A 263 3.83 -22.19 -10.16
C LEU A 263 4.95 -22.33 -11.21
N ASN A 264 5.57 -21.21 -11.57
CA ASN A 264 6.66 -21.18 -12.55
C ASN A 264 8.05 -21.32 -11.91
N GLY A 265 8.13 -21.27 -10.59
CA GLY A 265 9.29 -21.65 -9.79
C GLY A 265 8.93 -22.76 -8.80
N ASP A 266 9.87 -23.10 -7.93
CA ASP A 266 9.66 -24.16 -6.94
C ASP A 266 8.62 -23.74 -5.88
N TYR A 267 7.86 -24.70 -5.37
CA TYR A 267 7.06 -24.51 -4.16
C TYR A 267 7.65 -25.34 -3.02
N THR A 268 8.05 -24.67 -1.94
CA THR A 268 8.52 -25.30 -0.70
C THR A 268 7.62 -24.87 0.45
N GLY A 269 7.04 -25.85 1.14
CA GLY A 269 6.05 -25.59 2.18
C GLY A 269 5.64 -26.81 2.99
N THR A 270 4.65 -26.61 3.86
CA THR A 270 4.00 -27.73 4.55
C THR A 270 2.98 -28.39 3.63
N ALA A 271 2.08 -27.63 3.01
CA ALA A 271 1.05 -28.19 2.15
C ALA A 271 0.62 -27.28 0.99
N ILE A 272 0.20 -27.91 -0.10
CA ILE A 272 -0.77 -27.36 -1.05
C ILE A 272 -2.12 -28.00 -0.71
N ARG A 273 -3.14 -27.17 -0.45
CA ARG A 273 -4.47 -27.60 0.01
C ARG A 273 -5.53 -27.24 -1.02
N TYR A 274 -6.19 -28.24 -1.57
CA TYR A 274 -7.33 -28.05 -2.47
C TYR A 274 -8.61 -27.93 -1.65
N ASN A 275 -9.06 -26.70 -1.43
CA ASN A 275 -10.35 -26.40 -0.79
C ASN A 275 -11.52 -26.59 -1.77
N ALA A 276 -11.24 -26.55 -3.08
CA ALA A 276 -12.18 -26.80 -4.18
C ALA A 276 -11.50 -27.55 -5.35
N ASP A 277 -12.25 -27.78 -6.44
CA ASP A 277 -11.81 -28.47 -7.67
C ASP A 277 -10.91 -27.60 -8.57
N GLY A 278 -9.98 -26.85 -7.98
CA GLY A 278 -9.02 -26.03 -8.70
C GLY A 278 -7.86 -26.82 -9.28
N THR A 279 -7.04 -26.13 -10.05
CA THR A 279 -5.85 -26.71 -10.69
C THR A 279 -4.59 -26.01 -10.21
N VAL A 280 -3.56 -26.77 -9.83
CA VAL A 280 -2.18 -26.26 -9.75
C VAL A 280 -1.43 -26.75 -10.97
N VAL A 281 -0.73 -25.84 -11.64
CA VAL A 281 0.13 -26.14 -12.79
C VAL A 281 1.57 -25.86 -12.37
N LEU A 282 2.42 -26.88 -12.47
CA LEU A 282 3.85 -26.78 -12.22
C LEU A 282 4.58 -26.64 -13.56
N ALA A 283 5.43 -25.62 -13.69
CA ALA A 283 6.25 -25.43 -14.87
C ALA A 283 7.34 -26.51 -15.01
N ASN A 284 7.91 -26.63 -16.22
CA ASN A 284 8.98 -27.58 -16.46
C ASN A 284 10.23 -27.20 -15.65
N GLY A 285 10.77 -28.18 -14.93
CA GLY A 285 11.95 -28.03 -14.09
C GLY A 285 11.68 -27.45 -12.70
N SER A 286 10.42 -27.16 -12.36
CA SER A 286 10.02 -26.74 -11.03
C SER A 286 9.65 -27.95 -10.16
N ASP A 287 9.92 -27.85 -8.86
CA ASP A 287 9.63 -28.88 -7.86
C ASP A 287 8.55 -28.44 -6.85
N VAL A 288 7.82 -29.42 -6.32
CA VAL A 288 6.93 -29.24 -5.16
C VAL A 288 7.47 -30.05 -3.99
N ASN A 289 8.00 -29.36 -3.00
CA ASN A 289 8.45 -29.92 -1.73
C ASN A 289 7.46 -29.58 -0.62
N SER A 290 6.29 -30.23 -0.67
CA SER A 290 5.23 -30.11 0.33
C SER A 290 4.30 -31.32 0.29
N ALA A 291 3.44 -31.46 1.30
CA ALA A 291 2.28 -32.33 1.16
C ALA A 291 1.31 -31.76 0.11
N ILE A 292 0.51 -32.63 -0.50
CA ILE A 292 -0.63 -32.25 -1.34
C ILE A 292 -1.86 -32.88 -0.72
N THR A 293 -2.86 -32.06 -0.40
CA THR A 293 -4.04 -32.49 0.35
C THR A 293 -5.31 -31.97 -0.29
N THR A 294 -6.41 -32.70 -0.10
CA THR A 294 -7.72 -32.35 -0.65
C THR A 294 -8.75 -32.29 0.48
N ALA A 295 -9.63 -31.28 0.45
CA ALA A 295 -10.67 -31.13 1.47
C ALA A 295 -11.74 -32.24 1.39
N THR A 296 -12.04 -32.71 0.18
CA THR A 296 -12.92 -33.87 -0.02
C THR A 296 -12.32 -34.85 -1.04
N THR A 297 -12.94 -36.01 -1.20
CA THR A 297 -12.47 -37.01 -2.17
C THR A 297 -12.65 -36.50 -3.59
N ASN A 298 -11.68 -36.78 -4.44
CA ASN A 298 -11.78 -36.52 -5.87
C ASN A 298 -11.80 -35.02 -6.24
N THR A 299 -11.23 -34.16 -5.37
CA THR A 299 -11.05 -32.74 -5.62
C THR A 299 -9.61 -32.38 -5.97
N GLY A 300 -9.45 -31.33 -6.79
CA GLY A 300 -8.16 -30.78 -7.18
C GLY A 300 -7.47 -31.50 -8.33
N THR A 301 -6.71 -30.76 -9.13
CA THR A 301 -5.85 -31.30 -10.19
C THR A 301 -4.46 -30.71 -10.09
N LEU A 302 -3.42 -31.56 -10.00
CA LEU A 302 -2.03 -31.13 -10.18
C LEU A 302 -1.58 -31.50 -11.59
N THR A 303 -1.20 -30.50 -12.38
CA THR A 303 -0.65 -30.68 -13.72
C THR A 303 0.87 -30.46 -13.68
N LEU A 304 1.61 -31.43 -14.22
CA LEU A 304 3.07 -31.34 -14.37
C LEU A 304 3.37 -31.11 -15.85
N ASN A 305 3.85 -29.92 -16.21
CA ASN A 305 4.30 -29.67 -17.57
C ASN A 305 5.64 -30.38 -17.75
N GLY A 306 5.60 -31.56 -18.39
CA GLY A 306 6.68 -32.55 -18.40
C GLY A 306 8.06 -32.06 -18.87
N SER A 307 9.06 -32.76 -18.33
CA SER A 307 10.52 -32.68 -18.54
C SER A 307 10.97 -32.51 -19.98
#